data_AF-A0A075MMI2-F1
#
_entry.id   AF-A0A075MMI2-F1
#
_cell.length_a   1.000
_cell.length_b   1.000
_cell.length_c   1.000
_cell.angle_alpha   90.00
_cell.angle_beta   90.00
_cell.angle_gamma   90.00
#
_symmetry.space_group_name_H-M   'P 1'
#
loop_
_entity.id
_entity.type
_entity.pdbx_description
1 polymer ?
#
loop_
_entity_poly.entity_id
_entity_poly.type
_entity_poly.pdbx_seq_one_letter_code
_entity_poly.pdbx_strand_id
1 'polypeptide(L)'
;MKNNEKHTNQEKPNSKKRVSWAESIEDNEGKTPRLKKKPRIIAQDEEFIQASNILRDYLINKFENGEYEEVKQRWSSYLTKHLKIKELTELYGENSMEVINEGKKIIGKLVCVDNCSILKWIVVNCNIDAFKLISEEASAKYLQRMVRYDDYMAFRLFLKQNRIHEYAHEYNSLICIEGFKLFLKIDNNIINIFWNCLNITDSIKSDFNTALKEMELKQLLDDNKENNSPNHTNSFTQRIFSTAAEATKITR
;
A
#
# COMPACT_ATOMS: atom_id res chain seq x y z
N MET A 1 -60.68 -28.71 5.43
CA MET A 1 -60.84 -30.04 6.03
C MET A 1 -59.79 -30.98 5.42
N LYS A 2 -58.95 -31.52 6.31
CA LYS A 2 -58.25 -32.83 6.32
C LYS A 2 -58.19 -33.75 5.08
N ASN A 3 -56.98 -34.34 4.95
CA ASN A 3 -56.61 -35.75 4.62
C ASN A 3 -56.18 -36.06 3.18
N ASN A 4 -54.91 -36.46 2.93
CA ASN A 4 -54.24 -37.78 3.17
C ASN A 4 -54.66 -38.83 2.10
N GLU A 5 -53.87 -39.73 1.51
CA GLU A 5 -52.58 -40.39 1.81
C GLU A 5 -52.20 -41.30 0.60
N LYS A 6 -50.91 -41.42 0.24
CA LYS A 6 -50.03 -42.63 0.24
C LYS A 6 -50.05 -43.65 -0.93
N HIS A 7 -48.82 -43.86 -1.46
CA HIS A 7 -48.05 -45.07 -1.85
C HIS A 7 -48.77 -46.35 -2.34
N THR A 8 -48.27 -47.12 -3.32
CA THR A 8 -47.09 -48.03 -3.28
C THR A 8 -46.97 -48.76 -4.65
N ASN A 9 -45.80 -48.84 -5.30
CA ASN A 9 -44.79 -49.93 -5.39
C ASN A 9 -44.87 -50.90 -6.60
N GLN A 10 -43.68 -51.38 -6.98
CA GLN A 10 -43.31 -52.55 -7.82
C GLN A 10 -43.36 -52.35 -9.34
N GLU A 11 -42.35 -52.71 -10.17
CA GLU A 11 -41.37 -53.80 -10.09
C GLU A 11 -40.13 -53.52 -11.00
N LYS A 12 -38.93 -53.98 -10.58
CA LYS A 12 -37.76 -54.27 -11.45
C LYS A 12 -37.70 -55.79 -11.65
N PRO A 13 -37.01 -56.34 -12.68
CA PRO A 13 -35.66 -56.87 -12.41
C PRO A 13 -34.66 -56.96 -13.61
N ASN A 14 -33.37 -56.91 -13.25
CA ASN A 14 -32.21 -57.72 -13.73
C ASN A 14 -31.81 -57.69 -15.22
N SER A 15 -30.54 -57.82 -15.66
CA SER A 15 -29.26 -58.27 -15.07
C SER A 15 -28.14 -57.87 -16.05
N LYS A 16 -26.91 -57.54 -15.61
CA LYS A 16 -25.81 -58.51 -15.50
C LYS A 16 -24.69 -57.95 -14.60
N LYS A 17 -24.28 -58.77 -13.64
CA LYS A 17 -23.09 -58.63 -12.78
C LYS A 17 -21.82 -59.07 -13.54
N ARG A 18 -20.68 -58.44 -13.23
CA ARG A 18 -19.50 -59.19 -12.76
C ARG A 18 -18.63 -58.30 -11.85
N VAL A 19 -18.27 -58.89 -10.72
CA VAL A 19 -17.42 -58.42 -9.61
C VAL A 19 -15.99 -58.93 -9.92
N SER A 20 -14.89 -58.25 -9.60
CA SER A 20 -14.14 -58.48 -8.36
C SER A 20 -12.70 -57.91 -8.44
N TRP A 21 -12.32 -57.16 -7.41
CA TRP A 21 -11.04 -57.09 -6.66
C TRP A 21 -9.69 -57.34 -7.36
N ALA A 22 -8.80 -56.33 -7.31
CA ALA A 22 -7.45 -56.42 -6.75
C ALA A 22 -6.88 -55.01 -6.53
N GLU A 23 -6.15 -54.84 -5.43
CA GLU A 23 -5.41 -53.65 -5.05
C GLU A 23 -4.37 -53.26 -6.10
N SER A 24 -4.31 -51.98 -6.45
CA SER A 24 -3.10 -51.37 -6.99
C SER A 24 -2.85 -50.10 -6.17
N ILE A 25 -2.07 -50.28 -5.11
CA ILE A 25 -1.23 -49.25 -4.52
C ILE A 25 -0.24 -48.84 -5.61
N GLU A 26 -0.34 -47.59 -6.06
CA GLU A 26 0.70 -46.75 -6.68
C GLU A 26 0.03 -45.79 -7.68
N ASP A 27 -0.17 -44.56 -7.21
CA ASP A 27 0.05 -43.31 -7.95
C ASP A 27 -0.57 -42.17 -7.12
N ASN A 28 0.15 -41.88 -6.04
CA ASN A 28 -0.17 -40.83 -5.07
C ASN A 28 0.71 -39.60 -5.34
N GLU A 29 0.77 -39.14 -6.60
CA GLU A 29 1.45 -37.90 -6.96
C GLU A 29 0.54 -37.05 -7.86
N GLY A 30 0.03 -35.94 -7.31
CA GLY A 30 -0.55 -34.87 -8.14
C GLY A 30 -1.91 -34.30 -7.74
N LYS A 31 -2.53 -34.71 -6.63
CA LYS A 31 -3.75 -34.03 -6.12
C LYS A 31 -3.42 -33.27 -4.84
N THR A 32 -3.03 -32.00 -5.01
CA THR A 32 -3.05 -31.02 -3.91
C THR A 32 -4.44 -31.03 -3.27
N PRO A 33 -4.56 -31.28 -1.96
CA PRO A 33 -5.84 -31.18 -1.28
C PRO A 33 -6.35 -29.75 -1.46
N ARG A 34 -7.54 -29.59 -2.04
CA ARG A 34 -8.24 -28.30 -2.05
C ARG A 34 -8.44 -27.90 -0.58
N LEU A 35 -7.54 -27.06 -0.07
CA LEU A 35 -7.70 -26.38 1.20
C LEU A 35 -9.08 -25.73 1.17
N LYS A 36 -10.00 -26.25 2.00
CA LYS A 36 -11.28 -25.60 2.26
C LYS A 36 -10.93 -24.19 2.74
N LYS A 37 -11.19 -23.16 1.92
CA LYS A 37 -11.08 -21.77 2.36
C LYS A 37 -11.94 -21.66 3.62
N LYS A 38 -11.28 -21.39 4.76
CA LYS A 38 -12.00 -21.08 5.99
C LYS A 38 -12.98 -19.94 5.68
N PRO A 39 -14.24 -20.00 6.15
CA PRO A 39 -15.16 -18.89 5.98
C PRO A 39 -14.51 -17.62 6.54
N ARG A 40 -14.42 -16.59 5.71
CA ARG A 40 -13.93 -15.26 6.09
C ARG A 40 -14.88 -14.73 7.16
N ILE A 41 -14.37 -14.35 8.32
CA ILE A 41 -15.17 -13.83 9.42
C ILE A 41 -15.55 -12.38 9.07
N ILE A 42 -16.69 -12.20 8.39
CA ILE A 42 -17.13 -10.91 7.81
C ILE A 42 -17.36 -9.83 8.89
N ALA A 43 -17.83 -10.22 10.08
CA ALA A 43 -18.16 -9.27 11.16
C ALA A 43 -16.92 -8.59 11.79
N GLN A 44 -15.78 -9.29 11.88
CA GLN A 44 -14.53 -8.68 12.37
C GLN A 44 -13.92 -7.71 11.36
N ASP A 45 -14.17 -7.93 10.07
CA ASP A 45 -13.72 -7.03 9.01
C ASP A 45 -14.53 -5.71 9.07
N GLU A 46 -15.85 -5.75 9.35
CA GLU A 46 -16.69 -4.55 9.43
C GLU A 46 -16.34 -3.62 10.60
N GLU A 47 -16.18 -4.14 11.83
CA GLU A 47 -15.78 -3.33 12.99
C GLU A 47 -14.40 -2.68 12.79
N PHE A 48 -13.45 -3.44 12.23
CA PHE A 48 -12.13 -2.93 11.92
C PHE A 48 -12.17 -1.82 10.85
N ILE A 49 -12.96 -2.02 9.78
CA ILE A 49 -13.16 -1.00 8.75
C ILE A 49 -13.79 0.26 9.35
N GLN A 50 -14.80 0.12 10.21
CA GLN A 50 -15.43 1.25 10.87
C GLN A 50 -14.45 2.02 11.76
N ALA A 51 -13.68 1.32 12.60
CA ALA A 51 -12.66 1.95 13.44
C ALA A 51 -11.57 2.64 12.61
N SER A 52 -11.17 2.02 11.50
CA SER A 52 -10.21 2.59 10.53
C SER A 52 -10.74 3.88 9.89
N ASN A 53 -12.01 3.91 9.49
CA ASN A 53 -12.64 5.09 8.91
C ASN A 53 -12.76 6.22 9.94
N ILE A 54 -13.20 5.92 11.16
CA ILE A 54 -13.29 6.91 12.25
C ILE A 54 -11.91 7.55 12.52
N LEU A 55 -10.86 6.73 12.58
CA LEU A 55 -9.49 7.23 12.78
C LEU A 55 -9.03 8.11 11.61
N ARG A 56 -9.26 7.66 10.37
CA ARG A 56 -8.93 8.42 9.16
C ARG A 56 -9.64 9.77 9.17
N ASP A 57 -10.94 9.79 9.39
CA ASP A 57 -11.77 10.98 9.32
C ASP A 57 -11.38 11.98 10.44
N TYR A 58 -11.08 11.47 11.65
CA TYR A 58 -10.52 12.28 12.73
C TYR A 58 -9.20 12.94 12.30
N LEU A 59 -8.24 12.17 11.78
CA LEU A 59 -6.94 12.71 11.40
C LEU A 59 -7.04 13.71 10.24
N ILE A 60 -7.85 13.42 9.23
CA ILE A 60 -8.12 14.34 8.13
C ILE A 60 -8.69 15.65 8.65
N ASN A 61 -9.70 15.61 9.51
CA ASN A 61 -10.30 16.82 10.08
C ASN A 61 -9.28 17.66 10.86
N LYS A 62 -8.41 17.01 11.66
CA LYS A 62 -7.34 17.72 12.38
C LYS A 62 -6.31 18.34 11.45
N PHE A 63 -5.90 17.66 10.38
CA PHE A 63 -4.96 18.20 9.41
C PHE A 63 -5.57 19.33 8.56
N GLU A 64 -6.85 19.23 8.21
CA GLU A 64 -7.59 20.28 7.50
C GLU A 64 -7.65 21.57 8.31
N ASN A 65 -7.85 21.46 9.63
CA ASN A 65 -7.88 22.61 10.54
C ASN A 65 -6.49 23.09 11.00
N GLY A 66 -5.41 22.47 10.54
CA GLY A 66 -4.04 22.81 10.98
C GLY A 66 -3.74 22.46 12.45
N GLU A 67 -4.51 21.58 13.07
CA GLU A 67 -4.43 21.22 14.49
C GLU A 67 -3.34 20.15 14.76
N TYR A 68 -2.14 20.35 14.20
CA TYR A 68 -1.03 19.39 14.22
C TYR A 68 -0.55 19.05 15.64
N GLU A 69 -0.50 20.05 16.53
CA GLU A 69 -0.08 19.85 17.92
C GLU A 69 -1.10 19.02 18.71
N GLU A 70 -2.39 19.12 18.41
CA GLU A 70 -3.39 18.25 19.03
C GLU A 70 -3.21 16.79 18.59
N VAL A 71 -2.89 16.57 17.31
CA VAL A 71 -2.57 15.24 16.79
C VAL A 71 -1.35 14.65 17.51
N LYS A 72 -0.27 15.44 17.64
CA LYS A 72 0.94 15.02 18.41
C LYS A 72 0.58 14.66 19.85
N GLN A 73 -0.14 15.53 20.56
CA GLN A 73 -0.54 15.27 21.94
C GLN A 73 -1.39 14.00 22.08
N ARG A 74 -2.30 13.76 21.14
CA ARG A 74 -3.15 12.56 21.15
C ARG A 74 -2.35 11.30 20.86
N TRP A 75 -1.38 11.35 19.94
CA TRP A 75 -0.44 10.26 19.72
C TRP A 75 0.40 9.96 20.97
N SER A 76 0.96 10.98 21.61
CA SER A 76 1.68 10.81 22.89
C SER A 76 0.79 10.21 23.98
N SER A 77 -0.45 10.68 24.12
CA SER A 77 -1.43 10.12 25.07
C SER A 77 -1.79 8.66 24.74
N TYR A 78 -1.85 8.31 23.47
CA TYR A 78 -2.08 6.94 23.04
C TYR A 78 -0.88 6.03 23.34
N LEU A 79 0.33 6.49 23.04
CA LEU A 79 1.57 5.72 23.27
C LEU A 79 1.80 5.45 24.75
N THR A 80 1.60 6.44 25.63
CA THR A 80 1.75 6.25 27.10
C THR A 80 0.79 5.21 27.68
N LYS A 81 -0.35 4.95 27.01
CA LYS A 81 -1.32 3.93 27.40
C LYS A 81 -1.04 2.57 26.76
N HIS A 82 -0.22 2.52 25.72
CA HIS A 82 0.05 1.31 24.96
C HIS A 82 0.90 0.33 25.78
N LEU A 83 0.38 -0.90 25.99
CA LEU A 83 1.00 -1.91 26.85
C LEU A 83 2.48 -2.11 26.53
N LYS A 84 2.81 -2.26 25.23
CA LYS A 84 4.19 -2.50 24.84
C LYS A 84 5.14 -1.33 25.13
N ILE A 85 4.63 -0.09 25.06
CA ILE A 85 5.42 1.09 25.37
C ILE A 85 5.67 1.14 26.88
N LYS A 86 4.64 0.88 27.70
CA LYS A 86 4.81 0.82 29.16
C LYS A 86 5.89 -0.18 29.58
N GLU A 87 5.83 -1.41 29.06
CA GLU A 87 6.84 -2.44 29.31
C GLU A 87 8.25 -1.97 28.93
N LEU A 88 8.42 -1.35 27.75
CA LEU A 88 9.72 -0.86 27.30
C LEU A 88 10.21 0.33 28.13
N THR A 89 9.32 1.23 28.52
CA THR A 89 9.64 2.38 29.36
C THR A 89 10.10 1.94 30.75
N GLU A 90 9.48 0.91 31.33
CA GLU A 90 9.91 0.33 32.62
C GLU A 90 11.30 -0.32 32.54
N LEU A 91 11.64 -0.92 31.40
CA LEU A 91 12.91 -1.63 31.21
C LEU A 91 14.08 -0.71 30.82
N TYR A 92 13.83 0.28 29.96
CA TYR A 92 14.89 1.06 29.30
C TYR A 92 14.80 2.58 29.58
N GLY A 93 13.70 3.06 30.16
CA GLY A 93 13.43 4.47 30.37
C GLY A 93 12.73 5.14 29.17
N GLU A 94 12.05 6.26 29.44
CA GLU A 94 11.16 6.95 28.49
C GLU A 94 11.87 7.46 27.24
N ASN A 95 13.11 7.92 27.37
CA ASN A 95 13.90 8.50 26.28
C ASN A 95 14.81 7.46 25.59
N SER A 96 14.60 6.17 25.86
CA SER A 96 15.37 5.11 25.20
C SER A 96 15.02 5.00 23.72
N MET A 97 16.00 4.59 22.92
CA MET A 97 15.81 4.43 21.48
C MET A 97 14.79 3.33 21.18
N GLU A 98 14.69 2.32 22.04
CA GLU A 98 13.72 1.23 22.00
C GLU A 98 12.28 1.75 22.12
N VAL A 99 12.01 2.61 23.10
CA VAL A 99 10.69 3.24 23.30
C VAL A 99 10.35 4.14 22.12
N ILE A 100 11.28 4.99 21.69
CA ILE A 100 11.07 5.91 20.56
C ILE A 100 10.78 5.12 19.27
N ASN A 101 11.57 4.09 18.96
CA ASN A 101 11.38 3.29 17.75
C ASN A 101 10.06 2.51 17.75
N GLU A 102 9.67 1.91 18.87
CA GLU A 102 8.39 1.20 18.96
C GLU A 102 7.22 2.20 18.90
N GLY A 103 7.36 3.39 19.49
CA GLY A 103 6.40 4.48 19.36
C GLY A 103 6.16 4.86 17.90
N LYS A 104 7.24 5.14 17.16
CA LYS A 104 7.17 5.47 15.73
C LYS A 104 6.56 4.36 14.87
N LYS A 105 6.82 3.10 15.23
CA LYS A 105 6.24 1.94 14.56
C LYS A 105 4.73 1.82 14.83
N ILE A 106 4.29 2.11 16.05
CA ILE A 106 2.86 2.13 16.42
C ILE A 106 2.16 3.25 15.67
N ILE A 107 2.69 4.48 15.68
CA ILE A 107 2.13 5.61 14.91
C ILE A 107 2.12 5.28 13.41
N GLY A 108 3.20 4.73 12.89
CA GLY A 108 3.29 4.27 11.50
C GLY A 108 2.17 3.31 11.10
N LYS A 109 1.77 2.38 11.99
CA LYS A 109 0.60 1.51 11.75
C LYS A 109 -0.70 2.29 11.72
N LEU A 110 -0.90 3.23 12.64
CA LEU A 110 -2.11 4.06 12.73
C LEU A 110 -2.32 4.91 11.48
N VAL A 111 -1.25 5.46 10.91
CA VAL A 111 -1.36 6.31 9.70
C VAL A 111 -1.43 5.51 8.39
N CYS A 112 -1.04 4.22 8.41
CA CYS A 112 -1.14 3.31 7.26
C CYS A 112 -2.54 2.71 7.06
N VAL A 113 -3.52 3.07 7.89
CA VAL A 113 -4.88 2.53 7.82
C VAL A 113 -5.56 2.86 6.49
N ASP A 114 -6.63 2.14 6.19
CA ASP A 114 -7.47 2.36 5.01
C ASP A 114 -6.67 2.62 3.73
N ASN A 115 -5.80 1.67 3.36
CA ASN A 115 -5.03 1.74 2.11
C ASN A 115 -4.21 3.04 1.97
N CYS A 116 -3.59 3.46 3.07
CA CYS A 116 -2.78 4.69 3.15
C CYS A 116 -3.55 5.95 2.73
N SER A 117 -4.86 5.99 3.00
CA SER A 117 -5.75 7.10 2.60
C SER A 117 -5.35 8.43 3.20
N ILE A 118 -4.80 8.43 4.41
CA ILE A 118 -4.29 9.64 5.08
C ILE A 118 -3.19 10.30 4.25
N LEU A 119 -2.16 9.54 3.83
CA LEU A 119 -1.08 10.11 3.00
C LEU A 119 -1.63 10.60 1.65
N LYS A 120 -2.54 9.84 1.02
CA LYS A 120 -3.18 10.26 -0.25
C LYS A 120 -3.96 11.57 -0.08
N TRP A 121 -4.68 11.74 1.02
CA TRP A 121 -5.40 12.99 1.29
C TRP A 121 -4.41 14.14 1.51
N ILE A 122 -3.36 13.93 2.31
CA ILE A 122 -2.34 14.95 2.60
C ILE A 122 -1.71 15.48 1.31
N VAL A 123 -1.32 14.59 0.41
CA VAL A 123 -0.59 14.97 -0.81
C VAL A 123 -1.51 15.57 -1.88
N VAL A 124 -2.79 15.18 -1.92
CA VAL A 124 -3.81 15.81 -2.79
C VAL A 124 -4.18 17.22 -2.30
N ASN A 125 -4.05 17.50 -1.01
CA ASN A 125 -4.27 18.84 -0.47
C ASN A 125 -2.97 19.67 -0.37
N CYS A 126 -1.85 19.14 -0.88
CA CYS A 126 -0.53 19.73 -0.73
C CYS A 126 -0.20 20.18 0.71
N ASN A 127 -0.71 19.44 1.71
CA ASN A 127 -0.52 19.77 3.12
C ASN A 127 0.86 19.31 3.60
N ILE A 128 1.88 20.13 3.34
CA ILE A 128 3.28 19.80 3.63
C ILE A 128 3.53 19.64 5.12
N ASP A 129 2.86 20.42 5.97
CA ASP A 129 3.05 20.34 7.42
C ASP A 129 2.53 19.02 8.00
N ALA A 130 1.37 18.54 7.52
CA ALA A 130 0.88 17.20 7.86
C ALA A 130 1.84 16.11 7.37
N PHE A 131 2.41 16.27 6.18
CA PHE A 131 3.38 15.30 5.67
C PHE A 131 4.67 15.30 6.50
N LYS A 132 5.19 16.48 6.88
CA LYS A 132 6.34 16.62 7.79
C LYS A 132 6.07 15.92 9.11
N LEU A 133 4.94 16.21 9.74
CA LEU A 133 4.52 15.58 10.99
C LEU A 133 4.53 14.04 10.88
N ILE A 134 3.88 13.49 9.85
CA ILE A 134 3.88 12.03 9.65
C ILE A 134 5.30 11.50 9.42
N SER A 135 6.13 12.22 8.68
CA SER A 135 7.52 11.81 8.41
C SER A 135 8.41 11.80 9.66
N GLU A 136 8.10 12.66 10.63
CA GLU A 136 8.81 12.76 11.90
C GLU A 136 8.37 11.66 12.87
N GLU A 137 7.06 11.41 12.94
CA GLU A 137 6.44 10.56 13.95
C GLU A 137 6.29 9.09 13.52
N ALA A 138 6.30 8.78 12.22
CA ALA A 138 6.20 7.41 11.74
C ALA A 138 7.58 6.78 11.50
N SER A 139 7.67 5.45 11.66
CA SER A 139 8.92 4.75 11.36
C SER A 139 9.17 4.66 9.85
N ALA A 140 10.44 4.69 9.45
CA ALA A 140 10.86 4.65 8.05
C ALA A 140 10.22 3.49 7.26
N LYS A 141 10.08 2.31 7.88
CA LYS A 141 9.42 1.15 7.27
C LYS A 141 7.97 1.42 6.87
N TYR A 142 7.21 2.12 7.72
CA TYR A 142 5.81 2.45 7.42
C TYR A 142 5.70 3.62 6.44
N LEU A 143 6.59 4.61 6.54
CA LEU A 143 6.69 5.68 5.54
C LEU A 143 6.93 5.13 4.14
N GLN A 144 7.92 4.24 3.98
CA GLN A 144 8.17 3.56 2.72
C GLN A 144 6.97 2.74 2.25
N ARG A 145 6.28 2.05 3.17
CA ARG A 145 5.05 1.31 2.83
C ARG A 145 3.96 2.23 2.28
N MET A 146 3.74 3.39 2.89
CA MET A 146 2.74 4.35 2.40
C MET A 146 3.12 4.95 1.05
N VAL A 147 4.39 5.34 0.90
CA VAL A 147 4.90 5.91 -0.35
C VAL A 147 4.86 4.91 -1.49
N ARG A 148 5.20 3.63 -1.26
CA ARG A 148 5.20 2.56 -2.27
C ARG A 148 3.81 1.96 -2.54
N TYR A 149 2.82 2.29 -1.72
CA TYR A 149 1.48 1.73 -1.85
C TYR A 149 0.88 2.02 -3.23
N ASP A 150 0.36 0.98 -3.87
CA ASP A 150 -0.30 1.04 -5.18
C ASP A 150 0.56 1.76 -6.25
N ASP A 151 1.79 1.27 -6.41
CA ASP A 151 2.79 1.79 -7.37
C ASP A 151 3.02 3.30 -7.27
N TYR A 152 3.36 3.74 -6.06
CA TYR A 152 3.64 5.14 -5.75
C TYR A 152 2.45 6.08 -5.98
N MET A 153 1.23 5.60 -5.74
CA MET A 153 -0.01 6.36 -5.94
C MET A 153 0.00 7.74 -5.27
N ALA A 154 0.47 7.84 -4.02
CA ALA A 154 0.55 9.11 -3.31
C ALA A 154 1.44 10.12 -4.04
N PHE A 155 2.59 9.68 -4.55
CA PHE A 155 3.48 10.55 -5.32
C PHE A 155 2.88 10.96 -6.66
N ARG A 156 2.21 10.04 -7.36
CA ARG A 156 1.50 10.35 -8.62
C ARG A 156 0.36 11.35 -8.40
N LEU A 157 -0.38 11.22 -7.29
CA LEU A 157 -1.41 12.17 -6.89
C LEU A 157 -0.82 13.54 -6.56
N PHE A 158 0.30 13.59 -5.84
CA PHE A 158 1.03 14.83 -5.58
C PHE A 158 1.40 15.58 -6.87
N LEU A 159 1.98 14.87 -7.85
CA LEU A 159 2.33 15.44 -9.15
C LEU A 159 1.10 15.94 -9.90
N LYS A 160 0.03 15.14 -9.91
CA LYS A 160 -1.24 15.50 -10.55
C LYS A 160 -1.82 16.77 -9.93
N GLN A 161 -1.80 16.90 -8.61
CA GLN A 161 -2.34 18.06 -7.91
C GLN A 161 -1.52 19.32 -8.20
N ASN A 162 -0.20 19.25 -8.12
CA ASN A 162 0.67 20.40 -8.43
C ASN A 162 0.47 20.89 -9.86
N ARG A 163 0.26 19.97 -10.81
CA ARG A 163 -0.10 20.33 -12.18
C ARG A 163 -1.47 21.02 -12.27
N ILE A 164 -2.47 20.57 -11.50
CA ILE A 164 -3.78 21.24 -11.43
C ILE A 164 -3.62 22.66 -10.89
N HIS A 165 -2.85 22.85 -9.82
CA HIS A 165 -2.58 24.18 -9.27
C HIS A 165 -1.84 25.10 -10.27
N GLU A 166 -0.92 24.55 -11.08
CA GLU A 166 -0.24 25.33 -12.13
C GLU A 166 -1.22 25.84 -13.19
N TYR A 167 -2.14 24.99 -13.66
CA TYR A 167 -3.18 25.44 -14.59
C TYR A 167 -4.19 26.42 -13.96
N ALA A 168 -4.38 26.35 -12.64
CA ALA A 168 -5.23 27.27 -11.89
C ALA A 168 -4.50 28.57 -11.47
N HIS A 169 -3.21 28.72 -11.77
CA HIS A 169 -2.36 29.82 -11.28
C HIS A 169 -2.22 29.89 -9.74
N GLU A 170 -2.43 28.76 -9.06
CA GLU A 170 -2.29 28.58 -7.60
C GLU A 170 -1.01 27.82 -7.23
N TYR A 171 -0.13 27.58 -8.21
CA TYR A 171 1.10 26.82 -8.02
C TYR A 171 2.04 27.48 -7.04
N ASN A 172 2.44 26.71 -6.02
CA ASN A 172 3.41 27.14 -5.03
C ASN A 172 4.67 26.29 -5.15
N SER A 173 5.71 26.86 -5.76
CA SER A 173 7.00 26.21 -5.98
C SER A 173 7.66 25.75 -4.68
N LEU A 174 7.59 26.56 -3.61
CA LEU A 174 8.18 26.20 -2.31
C LEU A 174 7.52 24.95 -1.71
N ILE A 175 6.18 24.89 -1.76
CA ILE A 175 5.40 23.72 -1.33
C ILE A 175 5.77 22.48 -2.17
N CYS A 176 5.90 22.67 -3.49
CA CYS A 176 6.26 21.59 -4.41
C CYS A 176 7.66 21.01 -4.09
N ILE A 177 8.66 21.88 -3.93
CA ILE A 177 10.05 21.53 -3.57
C ILE A 177 10.09 20.78 -2.24
N GLU A 178 9.42 21.29 -1.20
CA GLU A 178 9.38 20.63 0.11
C GLU A 178 8.71 19.26 0.05
N GLY A 179 7.62 19.14 -0.71
CA GLY A 179 6.98 17.85 -0.95
C GLY A 179 7.92 16.85 -1.64
N PHE A 180 8.68 17.28 -2.64
CA PHE A 180 9.69 16.43 -3.28
C PHE A 180 10.76 15.96 -2.31
N LYS A 181 11.27 16.85 -1.46
CA LYS A 181 12.27 16.46 -0.46
C LYS A 181 11.74 15.39 0.49
N LEU A 182 10.49 15.50 0.93
CA LEU A 182 9.87 14.51 1.80
C LEU A 182 9.78 13.14 1.13
N PHE A 183 9.34 13.08 -0.13
CA PHE A 183 9.30 11.83 -0.89
C PHE A 183 10.69 11.23 -1.11
N LEU A 184 11.67 12.04 -1.53
CA LEU A 184 13.04 11.59 -1.76
C LEU A 184 13.69 11.07 -0.47
N LYS A 185 13.48 11.75 0.67
CA LYS A 185 13.98 11.31 1.98
C LYS A 185 13.41 9.95 2.39
N ILE A 186 12.19 9.62 1.97
CA ILE A 186 11.55 8.34 2.28
C ILE A 186 12.03 7.23 1.32
N ASP A 187 12.12 7.53 0.02
CA ASP A 187 12.50 6.56 -1.01
C ASP A 187 13.11 7.21 -2.26
N ASN A 188 14.40 6.96 -2.50
CA ASN A 188 15.10 7.50 -3.67
C ASN A 188 14.56 6.97 -5.01
N ASN A 189 13.84 5.85 -5.04
CA ASN A 189 13.23 5.35 -6.27
C ASN A 189 12.17 6.31 -6.85
N ILE A 190 11.74 7.30 -6.06
CA ILE A 190 10.93 8.44 -6.52
C ILE A 190 11.53 9.13 -7.75
N ILE A 191 12.86 9.16 -7.88
CA ILE A 191 13.55 9.71 -9.06
C ILE A 191 13.10 8.99 -10.34
N ASN A 192 13.11 7.66 -10.32
CA ASN A 192 12.68 6.86 -11.46
C ASN A 192 11.19 7.02 -11.76
N ILE A 193 10.37 7.07 -10.71
CA ILE A 193 8.93 7.28 -10.88
C ILE A 193 8.64 8.66 -11.49
N PHE A 194 9.35 9.70 -11.06
CA PHE A 194 9.21 11.06 -11.58
C PHE A 194 9.49 11.13 -13.08
N TRP A 195 10.62 10.58 -13.52
CA TRP A 195 11.01 10.63 -14.94
C TRP A 195 10.15 9.74 -15.85
N ASN A 196 9.51 8.72 -15.28
CA ASN A 196 8.54 7.88 -15.99
C ASN A 196 7.12 8.48 -16.03
N CYS A 197 6.86 9.60 -15.33
CA CYS A 197 5.55 10.25 -15.38
C CYS A 197 5.38 11.06 -16.68
N LEU A 198 4.27 10.83 -17.36
CA LEU A 198 3.89 11.60 -18.54
C LEU A 198 3.38 12.99 -18.15
N ASN A 199 3.58 13.97 -19.04
CA ASN A 199 3.02 15.33 -18.94
C ASN A 199 3.43 16.09 -17.67
N ILE A 200 4.69 15.98 -17.25
CA ILE A 200 5.30 16.86 -16.25
C ILE A 200 5.76 18.15 -16.92
N THR A 201 5.36 19.29 -16.35
CA THR A 201 5.69 20.62 -16.85
C THR A 201 7.12 21.03 -16.48
N ASP A 202 7.66 22.02 -17.17
CA ASP A 202 9.04 22.46 -16.95
C ASP A 202 9.24 23.13 -15.59
N SER A 203 8.21 23.80 -15.05
CA SER A 203 8.23 24.34 -13.68
C SER A 203 8.36 23.21 -12.65
N ILE A 204 7.54 22.16 -12.76
CA ILE A 204 7.59 21.01 -11.85
C ILE A 204 8.93 20.27 -11.97
N LYS A 205 9.49 20.13 -13.18
CA LYS A 205 10.86 19.59 -13.39
C LYS A 205 11.92 20.45 -12.73
N SER A 206 11.82 21.77 -12.87
CA SER A 206 12.74 22.72 -12.24
C SER A 206 12.73 22.56 -10.73
N ASP A 207 11.54 22.47 -10.13
CA ASP A 207 11.38 22.32 -8.68
C ASP A 207 11.87 20.95 -8.18
N PHE A 208 11.65 19.88 -8.94
CA PHE A 208 12.23 18.58 -8.63
C PHE A 208 13.77 18.59 -8.65
N ASN A 209 14.36 19.23 -9.66
CA ASN A 209 15.82 19.39 -9.74
C ASN A 209 16.38 20.27 -8.61
N THR A 210 15.65 21.30 -8.20
CA THR A 210 15.98 22.11 -7.02
C THR A 210 15.99 21.27 -5.76
N ALA A 211 14.95 20.45 -5.54
CA ALA A 211 14.91 19.52 -4.41
C ALA A 211 16.09 18.53 -4.41
N LEU A 212 16.42 17.94 -5.56
CA LEU A 212 17.58 17.05 -5.69
C LEU A 212 18.91 17.75 -5.39
N LYS A 213 19.06 19.00 -5.82
CA LYS A 213 20.26 19.81 -5.55
C LYS A 213 20.39 20.11 -4.05
N GLU A 214 19.30 20.53 -3.42
CA GLU A 214 19.28 20.88 -2.00
C GLU A 214 19.46 19.66 -1.07
N MET A 215 19.12 18.46 -1.55
CA MET A 215 19.38 17.21 -0.84
C MET A 215 20.73 16.57 -1.18
N GLU A 216 21.56 17.22 -2.01
CA GLU A 216 22.84 16.68 -2.49
C GLU A 216 22.71 15.34 -3.26
N LEU A 217 21.53 15.04 -3.78
CA LEU A 217 21.21 13.80 -4.52
C LEU A 217 21.43 13.92 -6.03
N LYS A 218 22.00 15.02 -6.50
CA LYS A 218 22.14 15.31 -7.94
C LYS A 218 22.91 14.22 -8.69
N GLN A 219 23.86 13.56 -8.04
CA GLN A 219 24.66 12.46 -8.61
C GLN A 219 23.79 11.26 -9.05
N LEU A 220 22.65 11.03 -8.38
CA LEU A 220 21.72 9.94 -8.73
C LEU A 220 21.00 10.16 -10.07
N LEU A 221 21.07 11.36 -10.67
CA LEU A 221 20.54 11.61 -12.02
C LEU A 221 21.46 11.08 -13.11
N ASP A 222 22.77 11.11 -12.88
CA ASP A 222 23.76 10.73 -13.89
C ASP A 222 23.83 9.19 -14.01
N ASP A 223 23.75 8.47 -12.89
CA ASP A 223 23.70 6.99 -12.85
C ASP A 223 22.40 6.41 -13.47
N ASN A 224 21.29 7.15 -13.39
CA ASN A 224 20.01 6.73 -13.98
C ASN A 224 19.96 6.97 -15.50
N LYS A 225 20.77 7.88 -16.05
CA LYS A 225 20.88 8.04 -17.51
C LYS A 225 21.69 6.91 -18.14
N GLU A 226 22.68 6.36 -17.45
CA GLU A 226 23.42 5.17 -17.92
C GLU A 226 22.58 3.89 -17.83
N ASN A 227 21.71 3.76 -16.83
CA ASN A 227 20.84 2.59 -16.66
C ASN A 227 19.53 2.62 -17.46
N ASN A 228 19.11 3.80 -17.96
CA ASN A 228 17.98 3.95 -18.88
C ASN A 228 18.40 3.85 -20.36
N SER A 229 19.42 3.03 -20.66
CA SER A 229 19.52 2.42 -21.98
C SER A 229 18.19 1.70 -22.28
N PRO A 230 17.62 1.78 -23.51
CA PRO A 230 16.28 1.26 -23.83
C PRO A 230 16.07 -0.25 -23.63
N ASN A 231 17.08 -0.97 -23.15
CA ASN A 231 17.11 -2.42 -23.08
C ASN A 231 16.57 -3.02 -21.77
N HIS A 232 16.28 -2.23 -20.73
CA HIS A 232 15.63 -2.77 -19.53
C HIS A 232 14.11 -2.60 -19.56
N THR A 233 13.48 -3.41 -20.40
CA THR A 233 12.04 -3.69 -20.31
C THR A 233 11.76 -4.39 -18.97
N ASN A 234 10.87 -3.81 -18.16
CA ASN A 234 10.38 -4.39 -16.91
C ASN A 234 10.01 -5.88 -17.10
N SER A 235 10.35 -6.71 -16.11
CA SER A 235 10.18 -8.18 -16.14
C SER A 235 8.73 -8.64 -16.36
N PHE A 236 7.75 -7.74 -16.13
CA PHE A 236 6.35 -7.97 -16.45
C PHE A 236 6.05 -7.81 -17.94
N THR A 237 6.59 -6.77 -18.59
CA THR A 237 6.43 -6.53 -20.02
C THR A 237 7.18 -7.56 -20.85
N GLN A 238 8.38 -7.99 -20.41
CA GLN A 238 9.09 -9.12 -21.02
C GLN A 238 8.29 -10.42 -20.97
N ARG A 239 7.61 -10.72 -19.85
CA ARG A 239 6.72 -11.89 -19.74
C ARG A 239 5.53 -11.80 -20.68
N ILE A 240 4.92 -10.62 -20.84
CA ILE A 240 3.77 -10.47 -21.75
C ILE A 240 4.22 -10.62 -23.21
N PHE A 241 5.33 -10.00 -23.60
CA PHE A 241 5.84 -10.10 -24.98
C PHE A 241 6.40 -11.50 -25.30
N SER A 242 7.02 -12.19 -24.34
CA SER A 242 7.48 -13.58 -24.54
C SER A 242 6.30 -14.54 -24.69
N THR A 243 5.24 -14.37 -23.90
CA THR A 243 4.03 -15.23 -23.99
C THR A 243 3.28 -15.01 -25.30
N ALA A 244 3.25 -13.78 -25.82
CA ALA A 244 2.67 -13.47 -27.13
C ALA A 244 3.51 -14.01 -28.32
N ALA A 245 4.83 -14.02 -28.18
CA ALA A 245 5.75 -14.59 -29.18
C ALA A 245 5.75 -16.13 -29.18
N GLU A 246 5.46 -16.78 -28.05
CA GLU A 246 5.30 -18.24 -27.99
C GLU A 246 3.93 -18.69 -28.52
N ALA A 247 2.86 -17.92 -28.28
CA ALA A 247 1.53 -18.24 -28.82
C ALA A 247 1.46 -18.18 -30.35
N THR A 248 2.32 -17.39 -31.01
CA THR A 248 2.38 -17.29 -32.47
C THR A 248 3.23 -18.38 -33.14
N LYS A 249 4.02 -19.15 -32.39
CA LYS A 249 4.79 -20.29 -32.92
C LYS A 249 4.03 -21.61 -32.96
N ILE A 250 2.87 -21.71 -32.30
CA ILE A 250 2.07 -22.95 -32.21
C ILE A 250 1.07 -23.08 -33.38
N THR A 251 0.87 -22.04 -34.18
CA THR A 251 0.11 -22.12 -35.44
C THR A 251 1.03 -22.09 -36.65
N ARG A 252 1.59 -23.25 -36.98
CA ARG A 252 1.94 -23.65 -38.35
C ARG A 252 1.95 -25.16 -38.48
#